data_AF-A0A846GI34-F1
#
_entry.id   AF-A0A846GI34-F1
#
_cell.length_a   1.000
_cell.length_b   1.000
_cell.length_c   1.000
_cell.angle_alpha   90.00
_cell.angle_beta   90.00
_cell.angle_gamma   90.00
#
_symmetry.space_group_name_H-M   'P 1'
#
loop_
_entity.id
_entity.type
_entity.pdbx_description
1 polymer ?
#
loop_
_entity_poly.entity_id
_entity_poly.type
_entity_poly.pdbx_seq_one_letter_code
_entity_poly.pdbx_strand_id
1 'polypeptide(L)'
;MKKSHFLIAGAAIIAAGSIATYLYLRNVAAKVSNPLNSAQIVPESAIMASFIHPNQQALTKLQQFGTPETRKLISQSYAEFQQESLAEANIDWEKDIQPWLGGIMFAFVPAELEQDTDPVNILMLVGIKNKLELWKFANKLKGEEESQVIERKYQGVTIREVTDESGKTFNLAILGDYLAIATVAAAVEDTIDTFQGQASLAMQENATESLQQSAGVENVLATIFIPNYSQFMKEFTDDLPENEKLSAASVGQLEKIDSVVMGIGVDDAGLRLRTVTKLNSPLPPEQTETASGEILQRFPAETMMSVNGKNISLGWSQFVKQAQGSEDLQDLLEMVRKTFQDLDLDVDREVFSWMDGEFAIGLIESNEGILAQTGVGGAMILETSDRFAANGMLRKLNRVAEEQPGVSLKERQVGKISVTEWQMVGIGSFLGYGWLDDDSLFVVLGEPLIEVMMTMSDRGLIGSDDFEEVVGSLPRSNQGYFYLNMEQMMVWANRYPFVSVVMPRDVRAVLGSIRGIGATASWSDELTNEMEMLWVLQKQ
;
A
#
# COMPACT_ATOMS: atom_id res chain seq x y z
N MET A 1 24.77 16.03 -2.46
CA MET A 1 25.40 15.01 -1.59
C MET A 1 26.18 14.08 -2.50
N LYS A 2 27.50 14.01 -2.42
CA LYS A 2 28.31 13.11 -3.27
C LYS A 2 28.21 11.69 -2.71
N LYS A 3 27.46 10.80 -3.37
CA LYS A 3 27.05 9.48 -2.84
C LYS A 3 27.39 8.33 -3.79
N SER A 4 28.68 8.14 -4.13
CA SER A 4 29.12 7.01 -4.97
C SER A 4 30.27 6.16 -4.41
N HIS A 5 30.75 6.42 -3.18
CA HIS A 5 31.91 5.68 -2.65
C HIS A 5 31.56 4.29 -2.07
N PHE A 6 30.28 4.01 -1.79
CA PHE A 6 29.84 2.67 -1.33
C PHE A 6 30.17 1.56 -2.34
N LEU A 7 30.12 1.87 -3.64
CA LEU A 7 30.44 0.92 -4.71
C LEU A 7 31.96 0.69 -4.83
N ILE A 8 32.77 1.70 -4.54
CA ILE A 8 34.25 1.69 -4.62
C ILE A 8 34.87 0.78 -3.54
N ALA A 9 34.26 0.77 -2.35
CA ALA A 9 34.70 -0.02 -1.19
C ALA A 9 34.72 -1.55 -1.41
N GLY A 10 33.79 -2.09 -2.19
CA GLY A 10 33.62 -3.54 -2.38
C GLY A 10 34.58 -4.20 -3.37
N ALA A 11 35.55 -3.46 -3.89
CA ALA A 11 36.10 -3.73 -5.21
C ALA A 11 37.47 -4.45 -5.25
N ALA A 12 37.96 -5.02 -4.17
CA ALA A 12 39.22 -5.81 -4.20
C ALA A 12 38.98 -7.32 -4.05
N ILE A 13 37.90 -7.86 -4.61
CA ILE A 13 37.50 -9.26 -4.44
C ILE A 13 38.33 -10.15 -5.37
N ILE A 14 39.20 -11.01 -4.83
CA ILE A 14 39.88 -12.06 -5.61
C ILE A 14 39.09 -13.36 -5.44
N ALA A 15 38.25 -13.70 -6.43
CA ALA A 15 37.65 -15.03 -6.54
C ALA A 15 38.43 -15.86 -7.56
N ALA A 16 39.29 -16.77 -7.09
CA ALA A 16 39.91 -17.78 -7.94
C ALA A 16 38.94 -18.97 -8.10
N GLY A 17 38.42 -19.19 -9.31
CA GLY A 17 37.52 -20.30 -9.60
C GLY A 17 37.46 -20.64 -11.09
N SER A 18 37.50 -21.93 -11.39
CA SER A 18 37.64 -22.54 -12.72
C SER A 18 36.37 -22.51 -13.59
N ILE A 19 36.59 -22.60 -14.90
CA ILE A 19 35.62 -22.45 -16.00
C ILE A 19 34.74 -23.70 -16.12
N ALA A 20 33.57 -23.68 -15.49
CA ALA A 20 32.44 -24.56 -15.83
C ALA A 20 31.17 -23.68 -15.98
N THR A 21 31.14 -22.85 -17.02
CA THR A 21 30.54 -21.51 -16.91
C THR A 21 29.02 -21.45 -17.10
N TYR A 22 28.41 -22.18 -18.04
CA TYR A 22 27.01 -21.85 -18.42
C TYR A 22 25.93 -22.41 -17.48
N LEU A 23 25.91 -23.73 -17.24
CA LEU A 23 24.89 -24.36 -16.37
C LEU A 23 25.06 -23.95 -14.91
N TYR A 24 26.31 -23.76 -14.46
CA TYR A 24 26.62 -23.26 -13.13
C TYR A 24 26.08 -21.83 -12.94
N LEU A 25 26.33 -20.90 -13.89
CA LEU A 25 25.82 -19.53 -13.80
C LEU A 25 24.28 -19.47 -13.79
N ARG A 26 23.59 -20.33 -14.56
CA ARG A 26 22.12 -20.36 -14.54
C ARG A 26 21.57 -20.84 -13.19
N ASN A 27 22.16 -21.88 -12.60
CA ASN A 27 21.75 -22.38 -11.29
C ASN A 27 22.04 -21.36 -10.18
N VAL A 28 23.21 -20.70 -10.23
CA VAL A 28 23.55 -19.63 -9.28
C VAL A 28 22.62 -18.44 -9.45
N ALA A 29 22.34 -18.00 -10.68
CA ALA A 29 21.40 -16.89 -10.94
C ALA A 29 20.00 -17.18 -10.37
N ALA A 30 19.47 -18.39 -10.56
CA ALA A 30 18.18 -18.79 -9.97
C ALA A 30 18.25 -18.81 -8.43
N LYS A 31 19.35 -19.34 -7.86
CA LYS A 31 19.56 -19.38 -6.40
C LYS A 31 19.57 -17.99 -5.78
N VAL A 32 20.38 -17.07 -6.30
CA VAL A 32 20.58 -15.72 -5.75
C VAL A 32 19.47 -14.73 -6.12
N SER A 33 18.49 -15.16 -6.91
CA SER A 33 17.28 -14.39 -7.22
C SER A 33 16.07 -14.84 -6.38
N ASN A 34 16.25 -15.84 -5.52
CA ASN A 34 15.18 -16.35 -4.66
C ASN A 34 15.28 -15.72 -3.25
N PRO A 35 14.20 -15.10 -2.74
CA PRO A 35 14.20 -14.47 -1.41
C PRO A 35 14.48 -15.47 -0.28
N LEU A 36 13.93 -16.68 -0.33
CA LEU A 36 14.13 -17.69 0.72
C LEU A 36 15.60 -18.11 0.84
N ASN A 37 16.31 -18.27 -0.28
CA ASN A 37 17.74 -18.60 -0.24
C ASN A 37 18.58 -17.48 0.38
N SER A 38 18.16 -16.23 0.22
CA SER A 38 18.81 -15.08 0.86
C SER A 38 18.50 -15.07 2.37
N ALA A 39 17.25 -15.37 2.75
CA ALA A 39 16.84 -15.47 4.14
C ALA A 39 17.53 -16.62 4.92
N GLN A 40 18.07 -17.64 4.24
CA GLN A 40 18.89 -18.68 4.88
C GLN A 40 20.26 -18.17 5.35
N ILE A 41 20.66 -16.98 4.92
CA ILE A 41 21.96 -16.37 5.26
C ILE A 41 21.78 -15.16 6.17
N VAL A 42 20.58 -14.56 6.19
CA VAL A 42 20.24 -13.47 7.10
C VAL A 42 20.00 -14.01 8.51
N PRO A 43 20.56 -13.38 9.57
CA PRO A 43 20.36 -13.81 10.95
C PRO A 43 18.88 -13.95 11.35
N GLU A 44 18.58 -14.92 12.22
CA GLU A 44 17.24 -15.09 12.80
C GLU A 44 16.79 -13.87 13.62
N SER A 45 17.69 -13.01 14.09
CA SER A 45 17.33 -11.78 14.80
C SER A 45 16.70 -10.70 13.90
N ALA A 46 16.67 -10.88 12.58
CA ALA A 46 16.07 -9.91 11.67
C ALA A 46 14.56 -9.77 11.94
N ILE A 47 14.11 -8.55 12.22
CA ILE A 47 12.71 -8.21 12.53
C ILE A 47 11.90 -7.77 11.29
N MET A 48 12.59 -7.51 10.18
CA MET A 48 12.00 -7.21 8.88
C MET A 48 13.02 -7.54 7.79
N ALA A 49 12.55 -8.08 6.67
CA ALA A 49 13.34 -8.22 5.47
C ALA A 49 12.56 -7.75 4.24
N SER A 50 13.22 -6.99 3.37
CA SER A 50 12.71 -6.69 2.03
C SER A 50 13.64 -7.28 0.98
N PHE A 51 13.07 -7.80 -0.10
CA PHE A 51 13.81 -8.40 -1.20
C PHE A 51 13.42 -7.76 -2.52
N ILE A 52 14.40 -7.22 -3.23
CA ILE A 52 14.24 -6.68 -4.59
C ILE A 52 14.53 -7.80 -5.58
N HIS A 53 13.53 -8.17 -6.36
CA HIS A 53 13.60 -9.23 -7.34
C HIS A 53 14.29 -8.73 -8.61
N PRO A 54 15.31 -9.44 -9.14
CA PRO A 54 15.95 -9.10 -10.41
C PRO A 54 15.08 -9.61 -11.58
N ASN A 55 13.81 -9.19 -11.61
CA ASN A 55 12.78 -9.71 -12.49
C ASN A 55 12.68 -8.87 -13.78
N GLN A 56 13.45 -9.24 -14.79
CA GLN A 56 13.47 -8.52 -16.06
C GLN A 56 12.11 -8.54 -16.77
N GLN A 57 11.34 -9.62 -16.63
CA GLN A 57 10.00 -9.71 -17.23
C GLN A 57 9.05 -8.68 -16.61
N ALA A 58 9.07 -8.53 -15.28
CA ALA A 58 8.29 -7.51 -14.59
C ALA A 58 8.69 -6.09 -15.03
N LEU A 59 10.00 -5.81 -15.11
CA LEU A 59 10.49 -4.50 -15.58
C LEU A 59 10.12 -4.22 -17.03
N THR A 60 10.23 -5.22 -17.92
CA THR A 60 9.82 -5.08 -19.32
C THR A 60 8.31 -4.88 -19.44
N LYS A 61 7.48 -5.54 -18.63
CA LYS A 61 6.05 -5.25 -18.55
C LYS A 61 5.80 -3.82 -18.05
N LEU A 62 6.45 -3.40 -16.98
CA LEU A 62 6.29 -2.06 -16.41
C LEU A 62 6.61 -0.97 -17.44
N GLN A 63 7.63 -1.20 -18.28
CA GLN A 63 7.98 -0.30 -19.37
C GLN A 63 6.87 -0.14 -20.41
N GLN A 64 5.92 -1.07 -20.56
CA GLN A 64 4.78 -0.97 -21.49
C GLN A 64 3.70 0.02 -21.01
N PHE A 65 3.88 0.59 -19.83
CA PHE A 65 2.98 1.56 -19.24
C PHE A 65 3.60 2.97 -19.16
N GLY A 66 2.75 3.94 -18.88
CA GLY A 66 3.11 5.32 -18.61
C GLY A 66 2.86 6.28 -19.78
N THR A 67 2.45 7.50 -19.44
CA THR A 67 2.32 8.61 -20.38
C THR A 67 3.70 9.11 -20.84
N PRO A 68 3.80 9.84 -21.97
CA PRO A 68 5.06 10.49 -22.38
C PRO A 68 5.68 11.35 -21.27
N GLU A 69 4.86 12.06 -20.51
CA GLU A 69 5.28 12.92 -19.40
C GLU A 69 5.90 12.11 -18.26
N THR A 70 5.23 11.05 -17.81
CA THR A 70 5.72 10.19 -16.72
C THR A 70 6.99 9.44 -17.13
N ARG A 71 7.06 8.98 -18.38
CA ARG A 71 8.29 8.38 -18.93
C ARG A 71 9.44 9.37 -18.96
N LYS A 72 9.17 10.63 -19.31
CA LYS A 72 10.18 11.68 -19.24
C LYS A 72 10.67 11.86 -17.80
N LEU A 73 9.77 11.94 -16.82
CA LEU A 73 10.15 12.04 -15.40
C LEU A 73 11.02 10.87 -14.95
N ILE A 74 10.60 9.63 -15.23
CA ILE A 74 11.37 8.43 -14.87
C ILE A 74 12.75 8.45 -15.55
N SER A 75 12.82 8.78 -16.84
CA SER A 75 14.10 8.85 -17.57
C SER A 75 15.02 9.96 -17.05
N GLN A 76 14.46 11.09 -16.62
CA GLN A 76 15.20 12.18 -15.99
C GLN A 76 15.75 11.75 -14.63
N SER A 77 14.91 11.17 -13.76
CA SER A 77 15.34 10.67 -12.46
C SER A 77 16.39 9.56 -12.59
N TYR A 78 16.27 8.67 -13.58
CA TYR A 78 17.28 7.66 -13.86
C TYR A 78 18.60 8.27 -14.35
N ALA A 79 18.54 9.26 -15.24
CA ALA A 79 19.73 9.97 -15.72
C ALA A 79 20.42 10.77 -14.61
N GLU A 80 19.65 11.44 -13.77
CA GLU A 80 20.14 12.15 -12.58
C GLU A 80 20.79 11.18 -11.60
N PHE A 81 20.16 10.04 -11.31
CA PHE A 81 20.76 9.00 -10.48
C PHE A 81 22.09 8.50 -11.06
N GLN A 82 22.15 8.19 -12.35
CA GLN A 82 23.39 7.77 -13.02
C GLN A 82 24.48 8.86 -12.93
N GLN A 83 24.12 10.12 -13.17
CA GLN A 83 25.05 11.23 -13.15
C GLN A 83 25.58 11.53 -11.73
N GLU A 84 24.69 11.58 -10.75
CA GLU A 84 25.05 11.96 -9.37
C GLU A 84 25.65 10.79 -8.58
N SER A 85 25.24 9.56 -8.86
CA SER A 85 25.59 8.38 -8.04
C SER A 85 26.55 7.41 -8.70
N LEU A 86 26.83 7.49 -10.01
CA LEU A 86 27.70 6.53 -10.71
C LEU A 86 28.78 7.20 -11.57
N ALA A 87 28.46 8.34 -12.21
CA ALA A 87 29.40 8.99 -13.13
C ALA A 87 30.62 9.60 -12.42
N GLU A 88 30.47 10.11 -11.19
CA GLU A 88 31.62 10.56 -10.37
C GLU A 88 32.63 9.41 -10.12
N ALA A 89 32.16 8.17 -10.02
CA ALA A 89 32.97 6.96 -9.85
C ALA A 89 33.34 6.27 -11.18
N ASN A 90 33.01 6.86 -12.34
CA ASN A 90 33.17 6.26 -13.67
C ASN A 90 32.49 4.86 -13.79
N ILE A 91 31.36 4.66 -13.11
CA ILE A 91 30.57 3.43 -13.12
C ILE A 91 29.39 3.58 -14.10
N ASP A 92 29.12 2.55 -14.89
CA ASP A 92 27.96 2.41 -15.78
C ASP A 92 27.08 1.27 -15.26
N TRP A 93 25.81 1.55 -14.97
CA TRP A 93 24.90 0.55 -14.39
C TRP A 93 24.78 -0.73 -15.22
N GLU A 94 24.59 -0.59 -16.54
CA GLU A 94 24.30 -1.71 -17.43
C GLU A 94 25.56 -2.55 -17.70
N LYS A 95 26.72 -1.90 -17.78
CA LYS A 95 27.99 -2.58 -18.10
C LYS A 95 28.70 -3.11 -16.86
N ASP A 96 28.61 -2.41 -15.73
CA ASP A 96 29.48 -2.65 -14.59
C ASP A 96 28.76 -3.28 -13.39
N ILE A 97 27.45 -3.05 -13.20
CA ILE A 97 26.69 -3.56 -12.04
C ILE A 97 25.71 -4.68 -12.43
N GLN A 98 24.83 -4.39 -13.39
CA GLN A 98 23.78 -5.31 -13.85
C GLN A 98 24.29 -6.72 -14.22
N PRO A 99 25.48 -6.93 -14.81
CA PRO A 99 25.93 -8.25 -15.23
C PRO A 99 26.19 -9.25 -14.09
N TRP A 100 26.55 -8.78 -12.88
CA TRP A 100 26.79 -9.63 -11.72
C TRP A 100 25.72 -9.54 -10.64
N LEU A 101 24.89 -8.49 -10.66
CA LEU A 101 23.85 -8.27 -9.66
C LEU A 101 22.72 -9.29 -9.75
N GLY A 102 22.49 -10.02 -8.64
CA GLY A 102 21.34 -10.87 -8.38
C GLY A 102 20.24 -10.13 -7.62
N GLY A 103 19.46 -10.85 -6.81
CA GLY A 103 18.51 -10.21 -5.91
C GLY A 103 19.20 -9.53 -4.74
N ILE A 104 18.54 -8.52 -4.17
CA ILE A 104 19.07 -7.75 -3.04
C ILE A 104 18.09 -7.92 -1.88
N MET A 105 18.58 -8.44 -0.75
CA MET A 105 17.84 -8.45 0.50
C MET A 105 18.33 -7.33 1.41
N PHE A 106 17.41 -6.52 1.93
CA PHE A 106 17.66 -5.62 3.05
C PHE A 106 17.01 -6.21 4.29
N ALA A 107 17.78 -6.45 5.34
CA ALA A 107 17.30 -6.95 6.61
C ALA A 107 17.56 -5.93 7.71
N PHE A 108 16.56 -5.71 8.55
CA PHE A 108 16.66 -4.89 9.75
C PHE A 108 17.00 -5.82 10.91
N VAL A 109 18.23 -5.71 11.40
CA VAL A 109 18.77 -6.56 12.48
C VAL A 109 18.97 -5.67 13.71
N PRO A 110 18.25 -5.91 14.82
CA PRO A 110 18.46 -5.16 16.05
C PRO A 110 19.89 -5.31 16.55
N ALA A 111 20.47 -4.23 17.07
CA ALA A 111 21.81 -4.22 17.67
C ALA A 111 21.72 -4.18 19.20
N GLU A 112 22.63 -4.85 19.91
CA GLU A 112 22.85 -4.52 21.32
C GLU A 112 23.57 -3.16 21.39
N LEU A 113 22.88 -2.16 21.98
CA LEU A 113 23.35 -0.78 22.08
C LEU A 113 24.67 -0.67 22.85
N GLU A 114 25.76 -0.34 22.17
CA GLU A 114 26.81 0.50 22.77
C GLU A 114 26.41 1.98 22.61
N GLN A 115 26.84 2.83 23.56
CA GLN A 115 26.26 4.14 23.89
C GLN A 115 26.24 5.23 22.78
N ASP A 116 26.59 4.93 21.52
CA ASP A 116 26.64 5.94 20.44
C ASP A 116 26.35 5.38 19.02
N THR A 117 25.72 4.21 18.92
CA THR A 117 25.31 3.63 17.61
C THR A 117 23.81 3.69 17.41
N ASP A 118 23.37 4.00 16.19
CA ASP A 118 21.96 3.92 15.80
C ASP A 118 21.39 2.53 16.17
N PRO A 119 20.21 2.46 16.83
CA PRO A 119 19.65 1.21 17.39
C PRO A 119 19.34 0.13 16.35
N VAL A 120 19.21 0.53 15.08
CA VAL A 120 18.78 -0.35 13.98
C VAL A 120 19.90 -0.51 12.94
N ASN A 121 20.42 -1.73 12.80
CA ASN A 121 21.41 -2.06 11.79
C ASN A 121 20.75 -2.57 10.51
N ILE A 122 21.06 -1.93 9.39
CA ILE A 122 20.63 -2.38 8.06
C ILE A 122 21.70 -3.29 7.48
N LEU A 123 21.38 -4.58 7.34
CA LEU A 123 22.15 -5.55 6.58
C LEU A 123 21.65 -5.57 5.12
N MET A 124 22.55 -5.35 4.18
CA MET A 124 22.29 -5.56 2.75
C MET A 124 23.00 -6.84 2.30
N LEU A 125 22.24 -7.81 1.80
CA LEU A 125 22.75 -9.04 1.23
C LEU A 125 22.51 -9.05 -0.28
N VAL A 126 23.58 -8.92 -1.05
CA VAL A 126 23.54 -8.82 -2.51
C VAL A 126 23.90 -10.16 -3.14
N GLY A 127 22.99 -10.70 -3.94
CA GLY A 127 23.22 -11.90 -4.74
C GLY A 127 24.27 -11.67 -5.84
N ILE A 128 25.22 -12.59 -5.99
CA ILE A 128 26.28 -12.54 -7.00
C ILE A 128 25.99 -13.60 -8.06
N LYS A 129 25.28 -13.22 -9.14
CA LYS A 129 24.97 -14.18 -10.22
C LYS A 129 26.17 -14.48 -11.11
N ASN A 130 27.18 -13.60 -11.14
CA ASN A 130 28.39 -13.76 -11.94
C ASN A 130 29.64 -13.21 -11.24
N LYS A 131 30.43 -14.09 -10.61
CA LYS A 131 31.65 -13.72 -9.88
C LYS A 131 32.76 -13.15 -10.78
N LEU A 132 32.79 -13.50 -12.07
CA LEU A 132 33.78 -12.97 -13.00
C LEU A 132 33.49 -11.50 -13.33
N GLU A 133 32.22 -11.15 -13.55
CA GLU A 133 31.83 -9.76 -13.78
C GLU A 133 31.99 -8.92 -12.51
N LEU A 134 31.70 -9.47 -11.33
CA LEU A 134 32.02 -8.82 -10.06
C LEU A 134 33.53 -8.58 -9.92
N TRP A 135 34.38 -9.54 -10.31
CA TRP A 135 35.83 -9.37 -10.30
C TRP A 135 36.32 -8.28 -11.26
N LYS A 136 35.68 -8.13 -12.44
CA LYS A 136 35.99 -7.04 -13.38
C LYS A 136 35.57 -5.68 -12.81
N PHE A 137 34.35 -5.60 -12.27
CA PHE A 137 33.85 -4.41 -11.58
C PHE A 137 34.79 -4.00 -10.45
N ALA A 138 35.17 -4.98 -9.64
CA ALA A 138 36.12 -4.85 -8.56
C ALA A 138 37.44 -4.22 -9.07
N ASN A 139 38.09 -4.83 -10.07
CA ASN A 139 39.34 -4.28 -10.60
C ASN A 139 39.21 -2.89 -11.24
N LYS A 140 38.03 -2.54 -11.75
CA LYS A 140 37.79 -1.21 -12.34
C LYS A 140 37.86 -0.11 -11.29
N LEU A 141 37.48 -0.40 -10.04
CA LEU A 141 37.45 0.59 -8.96
C LEU A 141 38.73 0.62 -8.12
N LYS A 142 39.74 -0.20 -8.46
CA LYS A 142 41.06 -0.13 -7.83
C LYS A 142 41.76 1.18 -8.23
N GLY A 143 41.79 2.14 -7.30
CA GLY A 143 42.53 3.41 -7.38
C GLY A 143 43.69 3.51 -6.36
N GLU A 144 44.36 4.67 -6.28
CA GLU A 144 45.48 4.97 -5.35
C GLU A 144 45.07 4.99 -3.85
N GLU A 145 43.77 4.79 -3.55
CA GLU A 145 43.14 4.85 -2.23
C GLU A 145 42.99 3.48 -1.53
N GLU A 146 43.82 2.48 -1.87
CA GLU A 146 43.97 1.23 -1.08
C GLU A 146 44.35 1.48 0.40
N SER A 147 44.61 2.73 0.79
CA SER A 147 45.10 3.18 2.09
C SER A 147 44.06 3.28 3.21
N GLN A 148 42.76 3.03 2.97
CA GLN A 148 41.70 3.08 4.00
C GLN A 148 40.88 1.77 4.16
N VAL A 149 41.32 0.66 3.57
CA VAL A 149 40.66 -0.64 3.73
C VAL A 149 41.34 -1.44 4.84
N ILE A 150 40.62 -1.74 5.92
CA ILE A 150 41.10 -2.60 7.00
C ILE A 150 40.55 -4.01 6.78
N GLU A 151 41.45 -4.99 6.66
CA GLU A 151 41.05 -6.40 6.61
C GLU A 151 41.11 -7.01 8.01
N ARG A 152 40.02 -7.66 8.42
CA ARG A 152 39.96 -8.48 9.63
C ARG A 152 39.40 -9.85 9.30
N LYS A 153 39.72 -10.85 10.12
CA LYS A 153 39.21 -12.22 9.96
C LYS A 153 38.25 -12.55 11.09
N TYR A 154 37.09 -13.06 10.74
CA TYR A 154 36.11 -13.60 11.68
C TYR A 154 35.74 -15.01 11.23
N GLN A 155 35.96 -16.00 12.10
CA GLN A 155 35.70 -17.42 11.83
C GLN A 155 36.18 -17.92 10.45
N GLY A 156 37.36 -17.48 10.01
CA GLY A 156 37.95 -17.86 8.73
C GLY A 156 37.44 -17.09 7.51
N VAL A 157 36.44 -16.23 7.66
CA VAL A 157 35.95 -15.30 6.62
C VAL A 157 36.66 -13.95 6.76
N THR A 158 37.10 -13.39 5.64
CA THR A 158 37.66 -12.03 5.62
C THR A 158 36.52 -11.01 5.61
N ILE A 159 36.49 -10.15 6.61
CA ILE A 159 35.66 -8.95 6.65
C ILE A 159 36.54 -7.77 6.25
N ARG A 160 36.03 -6.93 5.36
CA ARG A 160 36.68 -5.69 4.94
C ARG A 160 35.90 -4.52 5.47
N GLU A 161 36.61 -3.67 6.19
CA GLU A 161 36.10 -2.43 6.70
C GLU A 161 36.58 -1.30 5.79
N VAL A 162 35.64 -0.53 5.27
CA VAL A 162 35.92 0.60 4.40
C VAL A 162 35.24 1.83 4.94
N THR A 163 36.04 2.86 5.20
CA THR A 163 35.52 4.17 5.61
C THR A 163 35.49 5.07 4.39
N ASP A 164 34.35 5.71 4.13
CA ASP A 164 34.23 6.69 3.06
C ASP A 164 34.75 8.08 3.48
N GLU A 165 34.85 9.01 2.53
CA GLU A 165 35.29 10.38 2.79
C GLU A 165 34.39 11.15 3.79
N SER A 166 33.16 10.68 4.02
CA SER A 166 32.24 11.25 5.02
C SER A 166 32.50 10.73 6.43
N GLY A 167 33.42 9.78 6.59
CA GLY A 167 33.72 9.11 7.85
C GLY A 167 32.76 7.97 8.19
N LYS A 168 31.90 7.55 7.25
CA LYS A 168 31.02 6.39 7.45
C LYS A 168 31.73 5.10 7.10
N THR A 169 31.66 4.15 8.03
CA THR A 169 32.30 2.85 7.90
C THR A 169 31.31 1.80 7.41
N PHE A 170 31.75 0.97 6.46
CA PHE A 170 31.02 -0.17 5.92
C PHE A 170 31.84 -1.43 6.10
N ASN A 171 31.18 -2.50 6.54
CA ASN A 171 31.75 -3.83 6.71
C ASN A 171 31.23 -4.72 5.59
N LEU A 172 32.12 -5.42 4.90
CA LEU A 172 31.80 -6.26 3.73
C LEU A 172 32.40 -7.66 3.87
N ALA A 173 31.62 -8.68 3.53
CA ALA A 173 32.07 -10.07 3.47
C ALA A 173 31.43 -10.84 2.30
N ILE A 174 32.18 -11.76 1.68
CA ILE A 174 31.64 -12.66 0.65
C ILE A 174 31.33 -14.00 1.26
N LEU A 175 30.07 -14.41 1.13
CA LEU A 175 29.51 -15.62 1.71
C LEU A 175 28.99 -16.51 0.59
N GLY A 176 29.88 -17.34 0.04
CA GLY A 176 29.56 -18.18 -1.11
C GLY A 176 29.23 -17.35 -2.36
N ASP A 177 27.95 -17.23 -2.70
CA ASP A 177 27.43 -16.48 -3.85
C ASP A 177 26.76 -15.16 -3.45
N TYR A 178 27.03 -14.67 -2.24
CA TYR A 178 26.45 -13.44 -1.70
C TYR A 178 27.53 -12.49 -1.21
N LEU A 179 27.24 -11.19 -1.29
CA LEU A 179 28.01 -10.10 -0.69
C LEU A 179 27.17 -9.50 0.45
N ALA A 180 27.60 -9.68 1.69
CA ALA A 180 27.01 -9.06 2.87
C ALA A 180 27.65 -7.70 3.11
N ILE A 181 26.83 -6.68 3.38
CA ILE A 181 27.26 -5.31 3.64
C ILE A 181 26.44 -4.75 4.79
N ALA A 182 27.10 -4.18 5.80
CA ALA A 182 26.43 -3.46 6.89
C ALA A 182 27.29 -2.30 7.39
N THR A 183 26.67 -1.30 8.02
CA THR A 183 27.40 -0.19 8.67
C THR A 183 28.05 -0.63 9.99
N VAL A 184 27.57 -1.73 10.58
CA VAL A 184 28.09 -2.28 11.84
C VAL A 184 28.70 -3.66 11.62
N ALA A 185 29.87 -3.86 12.21
CA ALA A 185 30.66 -5.08 12.15
C ALA A 185 29.88 -6.32 12.60
N ALA A 186 29.16 -6.21 13.72
CA ALA A 186 28.39 -7.30 14.32
C ALA A 186 27.36 -7.90 13.35
N ALA A 187 26.64 -7.08 12.59
CA ALA A 187 25.66 -7.59 11.62
C ALA A 187 26.29 -8.47 10.53
N VAL A 188 27.52 -8.18 10.10
CA VAL A 188 28.25 -9.03 9.14
C VAL A 188 28.76 -10.32 9.82
N GLU A 189 29.18 -10.24 11.08
CA GLU A 189 29.60 -11.40 11.88
C GLU A 189 28.44 -12.38 12.09
N ASP A 190 27.27 -11.89 12.50
CA ASP A 190 26.06 -12.70 12.67
C ASP A 190 25.64 -13.36 11.34
N THR A 191 25.79 -12.64 10.23
CA THR A 191 25.54 -13.17 8.88
C THR A 191 26.54 -14.27 8.51
N ILE A 192 27.81 -14.15 8.90
CA ILE A 192 28.83 -15.20 8.73
C ILE A 192 28.44 -16.43 9.55
N ASP A 193 28.02 -16.25 10.79
CA ASP A 193 27.62 -17.33 11.68
C ASP A 193 26.40 -18.09 11.13
N THR A 194 25.42 -17.35 10.62
CA THR A 194 24.24 -17.89 9.93
C THR A 194 24.65 -18.68 8.67
N PHE A 195 25.55 -18.12 7.84
CA PHE A 195 26.10 -18.81 6.67
C PHE A 195 26.84 -20.11 7.02
N GLN A 196 27.42 -20.20 8.22
CA GLN A 196 28.09 -21.40 8.74
C GLN A 196 27.15 -22.38 9.45
N GLY A 197 25.84 -22.11 9.47
CA GLY A 197 24.80 -23.04 9.90
C GLY A 197 24.10 -22.66 11.21
N GLN A 198 24.29 -21.45 11.74
CA GLN A 198 23.43 -20.93 12.80
C GLN A 198 22.01 -20.62 12.28
N ALA A 199 21.10 -20.30 13.21
CA ALA A 199 19.72 -20.03 12.90
C ALA A 199 19.56 -18.79 12.00
N SER A 200 18.62 -18.87 11.07
CA SER A 200 18.44 -17.86 10.02
C SER A 200 16.99 -17.36 9.99
N LEU A 201 16.77 -16.21 9.35
CA LEU A 201 15.43 -15.66 9.09
C LEU A 201 14.50 -16.70 8.42
N ALA A 202 15.04 -17.57 7.56
CA ALA A 202 14.27 -18.62 6.89
C ALA A 202 13.69 -19.68 7.84
N MET A 203 14.20 -19.79 9.07
CA MET A 203 13.74 -20.73 10.10
C MET A 203 12.61 -20.18 10.97
N GLN A 204 12.35 -18.88 10.92
CA GLN A 204 11.23 -18.29 11.65
C GLN A 204 9.90 -18.81 11.13
N GLU A 205 8.88 -18.74 11.99
CA GLU A 205 7.54 -19.17 11.68
C GLU A 205 7.01 -18.45 10.43
N ASN A 206 6.30 -19.17 9.57
CA ASN A 206 5.72 -18.67 8.31
C ASN A 206 6.73 -18.14 7.26
N ALA A 207 8.03 -18.01 7.56
CA ALA A 207 9.02 -17.39 6.66
C ALA A 207 9.15 -18.11 5.31
N THR A 208 9.18 -19.45 5.32
CA THR A 208 9.30 -20.25 4.10
C THR A 208 8.12 -20.01 3.15
N GLU A 209 6.89 -20.05 3.67
CA GLU A 209 5.68 -19.82 2.88
C GLU A 209 5.63 -18.36 2.38
N SER A 210 5.77 -17.40 3.29
CA SER A 210 5.70 -15.96 3.03
C SER A 210 6.70 -15.49 1.97
N LEU A 211 7.97 -15.87 2.11
CA LEU A 211 9.01 -15.46 1.18
C LEU A 211 8.91 -16.17 -0.17
N GLN A 212 8.59 -17.47 -0.19
CA GLN A 212 8.45 -18.20 -1.47
C GLN A 212 7.28 -17.69 -2.29
N GLN A 213 6.13 -17.46 -1.66
CA GLN A 213 4.92 -17.05 -2.38
C GLN A 213 4.92 -15.55 -2.66
N SER A 214 5.61 -14.73 -1.85
CA SER A 214 5.61 -13.27 -1.99
C SER A 214 4.19 -12.71 -2.05
N ALA A 215 3.37 -13.09 -1.06
CA ALA A 215 1.93 -12.82 -1.01
C ALA A 215 1.13 -13.34 -2.23
N GLY A 216 1.68 -14.27 -3.03
CA GLY A 216 1.04 -14.82 -4.23
C GLY A 216 0.95 -13.86 -5.41
N VAL A 217 1.78 -12.82 -5.44
CA VAL A 217 1.84 -11.85 -6.55
C VAL A 217 2.64 -12.43 -7.73
N GLU A 218 2.16 -12.21 -8.95
CA GLU A 218 2.91 -12.55 -10.16
C GLU A 218 3.86 -11.42 -10.59
N ASN A 219 4.93 -11.77 -11.33
CA ASN A 219 5.95 -10.82 -11.79
C ASN A 219 6.42 -9.87 -10.68
N VAL A 220 6.78 -10.44 -9.52
CA VAL A 220 7.16 -9.69 -8.33
C VAL A 220 8.40 -8.84 -8.63
N LEU A 221 8.34 -7.59 -8.20
CA LEU A 221 9.41 -6.60 -8.14
C LEU A 221 10.02 -6.53 -6.75
N ALA A 222 9.18 -6.58 -5.71
CA ALA A 222 9.62 -6.55 -4.32
C ALA A 222 8.75 -7.43 -3.41
N THR A 223 9.38 -8.02 -2.40
CA THR A 223 8.70 -8.70 -1.29
C THR A 223 9.16 -8.06 0.02
N ILE A 224 8.24 -7.76 0.92
CA ILE A 224 8.52 -7.32 2.28
C ILE A 224 7.93 -8.35 3.23
N PHE A 225 8.72 -8.80 4.18
CA PHE A 225 8.33 -9.78 5.19
C PHE A 225 8.65 -9.24 6.57
N ILE A 226 7.63 -9.19 7.42
CA ILE A 226 7.70 -8.82 8.82
C ILE A 226 7.24 -10.06 9.61
N PRO A 227 8.17 -10.86 10.12
CA PRO A 227 7.86 -12.12 10.79
C PRO A 227 7.18 -11.95 12.14
N ASN A 228 7.51 -10.88 12.86
CA ASN A 228 6.91 -10.54 14.14
C ASN A 228 6.57 -9.06 14.12
N TYR A 229 5.33 -8.76 13.76
CA TYR A 229 4.88 -7.39 13.59
C TYR A 229 4.88 -6.60 14.91
N SER A 230 4.56 -7.27 16.01
CA SER A 230 4.55 -6.68 17.34
C SER A 230 5.95 -6.23 17.77
N GLN A 231 6.96 -7.08 17.57
CA GLN A 231 8.35 -6.74 17.84
C GLN A 231 8.84 -5.63 16.91
N PHE A 232 8.54 -5.71 15.62
CA PHE A 232 8.89 -4.66 14.66
C PHE A 232 8.36 -3.29 15.09
N MET A 233 7.08 -3.22 15.47
CA MET A 233 6.47 -1.97 15.92
C MET A 233 7.06 -1.46 17.23
N LYS A 234 7.40 -2.36 18.17
CA LYS A 234 8.07 -1.98 19.42
C LYS A 234 9.43 -1.33 19.14
N GLU A 235 10.29 -1.99 18.36
CA GLU A 235 11.62 -1.48 18.00
C GLU A 235 11.53 -0.15 17.24
N PHE A 236 10.54 0.01 16.36
CA PHE A 236 10.35 1.26 15.62
C PHE A 236 9.78 2.41 16.47
N THR A 237 8.98 2.10 17.51
CA THR A 237 8.29 3.12 18.32
C THR A 237 9.04 3.51 19.58
N ASP A 238 9.97 2.70 20.07
CA ASP A 238 10.75 2.98 21.28
C ASP A 238 11.58 4.28 21.12
N ASP A 239 12.07 4.55 19.90
CA ASP A 239 12.89 5.71 19.54
C ASP A 239 12.09 6.97 19.14
N LEU A 240 10.77 6.87 19.00
CA LEU A 240 9.95 8.02 18.64
C LEU A 240 9.89 9.05 19.78
N PRO A 241 9.90 10.36 19.48
CA PRO A 241 9.57 11.41 20.45
C PRO A 241 8.25 11.10 21.19
N GLU A 242 8.11 11.50 22.45
CA GLU A 242 6.90 11.19 23.25
C GLU A 242 5.59 11.61 22.56
N ASN A 243 5.59 12.70 21.79
CA ASN A 243 4.44 13.20 21.03
C ASN A 243 4.14 12.41 19.75
N GLU A 244 4.98 11.46 19.38
CA GLU A 244 4.84 10.58 18.21
C GLU A 244 4.67 9.11 18.62
N LYS A 245 4.78 8.80 19.93
CA LYS A 245 4.56 7.45 20.46
C LYS A 245 3.10 7.05 20.31
N LEU A 246 2.90 5.80 19.91
CA LEU A 246 1.57 5.22 19.80
C LEU A 246 0.92 5.08 21.18
N SER A 247 -0.39 5.33 21.26
CA SER A 247 -1.16 5.05 22.46
C SER A 247 -1.15 3.55 22.81
N ALA A 248 -1.32 3.21 24.09
CA ALA A 248 -1.33 1.82 24.54
C ALA A 248 -2.41 0.98 23.83
N ALA A 249 -3.56 1.56 23.47
CA ALA A 249 -4.57 0.85 22.69
C ALA A 249 -4.13 0.59 21.26
N SER A 250 -3.49 1.57 20.60
CA SER A 250 -2.94 1.37 19.26
C SER A 250 -1.91 0.23 19.28
N VAL A 251 -0.99 0.23 20.25
CA VAL A 251 -0.03 -0.88 20.45
C VAL A 251 -0.75 -2.22 20.64
N GLY A 252 -1.75 -2.29 21.52
CA GLY A 252 -2.51 -3.53 21.76
C GLY A 252 -3.32 -4.04 20.56
N GLN A 253 -3.63 -3.21 19.56
CA GLN A 253 -4.19 -3.70 18.29
C GLN A 253 -3.11 -4.31 17.39
N LEU A 254 -1.93 -3.69 17.35
CA LEU A 254 -0.79 -4.19 16.57
C LEU A 254 -0.26 -5.50 17.18
N GLU A 255 -0.38 -5.69 18.49
CA GLU A 255 -0.07 -6.95 19.19
C GLU A 255 -0.91 -8.15 18.72
N LYS A 256 -2.05 -7.90 18.07
CA LYS A 256 -2.87 -8.99 17.50
C LYS A 256 -2.33 -9.49 16.17
N ILE A 257 -1.43 -8.73 15.53
CA ILE A 257 -0.81 -9.10 14.27
C ILE A 257 0.40 -9.97 14.60
N ASP A 258 0.39 -11.19 14.07
CA ASP A 258 1.52 -12.12 14.11
C ASP A 258 2.57 -11.65 13.11
N SER A 259 2.25 -11.80 11.83
CA SER A 259 3.17 -11.58 10.72
C SER A 259 2.50 -10.90 9.53
N VAL A 260 3.31 -10.20 8.74
CA VAL A 260 2.87 -9.51 7.52
C VAL A 260 3.81 -9.86 6.38
N VAL A 261 3.25 -10.21 5.23
CA VAL A 261 3.99 -10.29 3.96
C VAL A 261 3.32 -9.42 2.92
N MET A 262 4.11 -8.59 2.25
CA MET A 262 3.67 -7.72 1.16
C MET A 262 4.43 -8.08 -0.12
N GLY A 263 3.71 -8.31 -1.20
CA GLY A 263 4.24 -8.49 -2.54
C GLY A 263 3.87 -7.30 -3.42
N ILE A 264 4.83 -6.81 -4.19
CA ILE A 264 4.63 -5.76 -5.20
C ILE A 264 5.05 -6.34 -6.55
N GLY A 265 4.18 -6.31 -7.55
CA GLY A 265 4.43 -6.88 -8.86
C GLY A 265 3.71 -6.15 -10.00
N VAL A 266 3.83 -6.71 -11.21
CA VAL A 266 3.30 -6.11 -12.44
C VAL A 266 2.44 -7.12 -13.19
N ASP A 267 1.18 -6.82 -13.40
CA ASP A 267 0.27 -7.64 -14.21
C ASP A 267 0.00 -7.00 -15.58
N ASP A 268 -1.02 -7.47 -16.30
CA ASP A 268 -1.36 -6.98 -17.64
C ASP A 268 -2.16 -5.66 -17.63
N ALA A 269 -2.65 -5.25 -16.46
CA ALA A 269 -3.38 -4.00 -16.23
C ALA A 269 -2.47 -2.91 -15.62
N GLY A 270 -1.52 -3.27 -14.76
CA GLY A 270 -0.57 -2.33 -14.19
C GLY A 270 0.19 -2.85 -12.98
N LEU A 271 0.27 -2.04 -11.92
CA LEU A 271 0.98 -2.37 -10.68
C LEU A 271 0.04 -3.01 -9.68
N ARG A 272 0.44 -4.14 -9.09
CA ARG A 272 -0.33 -4.85 -8.07
C ARG A 272 0.43 -4.90 -6.75
N LEU A 273 -0.27 -4.61 -5.67
CA LEU A 273 0.18 -4.83 -4.30
C LEU A 273 -0.78 -5.83 -3.65
N ARG A 274 -0.21 -6.87 -3.02
CA ARG A 274 -0.95 -7.80 -2.16
C ARG A 274 -0.28 -7.88 -0.82
N THR A 275 -1.06 -7.77 0.24
CA THR A 275 -0.61 -7.92 1.62
C THR A 275 -1.37 -9.08 2.24
N VAL A 276 -0.65 -9.98 2.90
CA VAL A 276 -1.23 -11.07 3.71
C VAL A 276 -0.80 -10.82 5.14
N THR A 277 -1.78 -10.70 6.02
CA THR A 277 -1.60 -10.45 7.45
C THR A 277 -2.14 -11.65 8.22
N LYS A 278 -1.27 -12.30 9.00
CA LYS A 278 -1.68 -13.36 9.94
C LYS A 278 -1.90 -12.76 11.32
N LEU A 279 -2.94 -13.22 12.01
CA LEU A 279 -3.29 -12.80 13.37
C LEU A 279 -2.87 -13.84 14.41
N ASN A 280 -2.62 -13.37 15.63
CA ASN A 280 -2.37 -14.21 16.80
C ASN A 280 -3.65 -14.88 17.37
N SER A 281 -4.83 -14.38 17.00
CA SER A 281 -6.12 -14.87 17.49
C SER A 281 -7.23 -14.58 16.49
N PRO A 282 -8.21 -15.49 16.34
CA PRO A 282 -9.23 -15.36 15.32
C PRO A 282 -10.19 -14.21 15.62
N LEU A 283 -10.68 -13.57 14.57
CA LEU A 283 -11.76 -12.58 14.71
C LEU A 283 -13.14 -13.26 14.78
N PRO A 284 -14.12 -12.63 15.47
CA PRO A 284 -15.52 -13.07 15.40
C PRO A 284 -16.03 -13.14 13.95
N PRO A 285 -16.87 -14.13 13.60
CA PRO A 285 -17.37 -14.31 12.23
C PRO A 285 -18.07 -13.07 11.65
N GLU A 286 -18.72 -12.26 12.49
CA GLU A 286 -19.40 -11.04 12.06
C GLU A 286 -18.41 -10.00 11.48
N GLN A 287 -17.13 -10.07 11.84
CA GLN A 287 -16.06 -9.18 11.36
C GLN A 287 -15.38 -9.68 10.09
N THR A 288 -15.68 -10.91 9.67
CA THR A 288 -15.11 -11.53 8.47
C THR A 288 -16.16 -11.73 7.37
N GLU A 289 -17.38 -11.19 7.57
CA GLU A 289 -18.46 -11.28 6.60
C GLU A 289 -18.12 -10.60 5.28
N THR A 290 -18.52 -11.25 4.19
CA THR A 290 -18.34 -10.73 2.83
C THR A 290 -19.52 -9.85 2.41
N ALA A 291 -19.23 -8.79 1.67
CA ALA A 291 -20.23 -8.04 0.93
C ALA A 291 -20.47 -8.70 -0.44
N SER A 292 -21.73 -8.80 -0.86
CA SER A 292 -22.10 -9.28 -2.19
C SER A 292 -21.66 -8.29 -3.28
N GLY A 293 -21.73 -6.99 -2.98
CA GLY A 293 -21.43 -5.91 -3.92
C GLY A 293 -22.54 -5.67 -4.94
N GLU A 294 -23.67 -6.38 -4.89
CA GLU A 294 -24.78 -6.23 -5.85
C GLU A 294 -25.37 -4.81 -5.83
N ILE A 295 -25.30 -4.14 -4.67
CA ILE A 295 -25.72 -2.75 -4.49
C ILE A 295 -25.04 -1.77 -5.46
N LEU A 296 -23.81 -2.09 -5.93
CA LEU A 296 -23.09 -1.28 -6.92
C LEU A 296 -23.75 -1.30 -8.30
N GLN A 297 -24.59 -2.29 -8.64
CA GLN A 297 -25.32 -2.33 -9.91
C GLN A 297 -26.25 -1.13 -10.09
N ARG A 298 -26.68 -0.52 -8.98
CA ARG A 298 -27.57 0.66 -8.99
C ARG A 298 -26.81 1.96 -9.26
N PHE A 299 -25.50 1.97 -9.10
CA PHE A 299 -24.68 3.13 -9.43
C PHE A 299 -24.49 3.19 -10.95
N PRO A 300 -24.52 4.38 -11.56
CA PRO A 300 -24.31 4.54 -13.00
C PRO A 300 -22.85 4.29 -13.38
N ALA A 301 -22.60 4.05 -14.67
CA ALA A 301 -21.24 3.87 -15.20
C ALA A 301 -20.38 5.15 -15.06
N GLU A 302 -21.01 6.31 -14.96
CA GLU A 302 -20.41 7.62 -14.70
C GLU A 302 -19.98 7.83 -13.23
N THR A 303 -19.96 6.75 -12.43
CA THR A 303 -19.43 6.80 -11.06
C THR A 303 -17.91 6.91 -11.11
N MET A 304 -17.38 8.04 -10.65
CA MET A 304 -15.95 8.34 -10.65
C MET A 304 -15.21 7.68 -9.49
N MET A 305 -15.88 7.53 -8.35
CA MET A 305 -15.35 6.88 -7.16
C MET A 305 -16.47 6.13 -6.47
N SER A 306 -16.20 4.93 -5.96
CA SER A 306 -17.13 4.24 -5.07
C SER A 306 -16.42 3.49 -3.96
N VAL A 307 -17.11 3.38 -2.84
CA VAL A 307 -16.77 2.49 -1.72
C VAL A 307 -18.02 1.72 -1.38
N ASN A 308 -17.91 0.40 -1.30
CA ASN A 308 -18.96 -0.44 -0.72
C ASN A 308 -18.41 -1.31 0.40
N GLY A 309 -19.33 -1.82 1.21
CA GLY A 309 -19.01 -2.76 2.27
C GLY A 309 -20.28 -3.19 2.99
N LYS A 310 -20.13 -3.65 4.23
CA LYS A 310 -21.24 -4.14 5.04
C LYS A 310 -21.09 -3.73 6.50
N ASN A 311 -22.23 -3.59 7.18
CA ASN A 311 -22.33 -3.51 8.63
C ASN A 311 -21.56 -2.32 9.25
N ILE A 312 -21.91 -1.10 8.81
CA ILE A 312 -21.40 0.16 9.40
C ILE A 312 -21.64 0.18 10.91
N SER A 313 -22.77 -0.36 11.38
CA SER A 313 -23.10 -0.48 12.81
C SER A 313 -22.01 -1.23 13.59
N LEU A 314 -21.55 -2.38 13.06
CA LEU A 314 -20.44 -3.13 13.64
C LEU A 314 -19.14 -2.32 13.61
N GLY A 315 -18.78 -1.72 12.46
CA GLY A 315 -17.58 -0.90 12.32
C GLY A 315 -17.55 0.29 13.29
N TRP A 316 -18.68 0.98 13.46
CA TRP A 316 -18.84 2.05 14.45
C TRP A 316 -18.67 1.53 15.88
N SER A 317 -19.28 0.38 16.22
CA SER A 317 -19.14 -0.20 17.56
C SER A 317 -17.69 -0.60 17.88
N GLN A 318 -16.92 -1.03 16.88
CA GLN A 318 -15.50 -1.33 17.02
C GLN A 318 -14.69 -0.06 17.21
N PHE A 319 -14.94 0.98 16.41
CA PHE A 319 -14.30 2.28 16.56
C PHE A 319 -14.54 2.87 17.95
N VAL A 320 -15.78 2.84 18.46
CA VAL A 320 -16.12 3.29 19.83
C VAL A 320 -15.35 2.50 20.88
N LYS A 321 -15.23 1.18 20.75
CA LYS A 321 -14.44 0.34 21.67
C LYS A 321 -12.94 0.68 21.61
N GLN A 322 -12.40 0.88 20.41
CA GLN A 322 -10.98 1.21 20.23
C GLN A 322 -10.65 2.59 20.78
N ALA A 323 -11.54 3.56 20.60
CA ALA A 323 -11.40 4.90 21.14
C ALA A 323 -11.22 4.90 22.66
N GLN A 324 -11.80 3.95 23.41
CA GLN A 324 -11.68 3.89 24.88
C GLN A 324 -10.25 3.83 25.42
N GLY A 325 -9.27 3.42 24.61
CA GLY A 325 -7.88 3.39 25.04
C GLY A 325 -6.91 4.27 24.24
N SER A 326 -7.42 5.18 23.39
CA SER A 326 -6.58 6.11 22.61
C SER A 326 -7.17 7.52 22.63
N GLU A 327 -6.43 8.49 23.17
CA GLU A 327 -6.86 9.90 23.29
C GLU A 327 -7.21 10.51 21.92
N ASP A 328 -6.36 10.33 20.91
CA ASP A 328 -6.64 10.82 19.54
C ASP A 328 -7.95 10.27 18.96
N LEU A 329 -8.27 8.99 19.25
CA LEU A 329 -9.49 8.37 18.77
C LEU A 329 -10.70 8.80 19.60
N GLN A 330 -10.53 9.10 20.90
CA GLN A 330 -11.56 9.77 21.71
C GLN A 330 -11.91 11.12 21.11
N ASP A 331 -10.92 11.95 20.81
CA ASP A 331 -11.14 13.29 20.26
C ASP A 331 -11.91 13.23 18.93
N LEU A 332 -11.54 12.30 18.05
CA LEU A 332 -12.28 12.05 16.81
C LEU A 332 -13.71 11.56 17.08
N LEU A 333 -13.90 10.63 18.01
CA LEU A 333 -15.22 10.13 18.40
C LEU A 333 -16.11 11.23 18.97
N GLU A 334 -15.57 12.08 19.83
CA GLU A 334 -16.25 13.24 20.41
C GLU A 334 -16.58 14.29 19.35
N MET A 335 -15.69 14.54 18.40
CA MET A 335 -15.96 15.43 17.26
C MET A 335 -17.16 14.96 16.44
N VAL A 336 -17.23 13.67 16.13
CA VAL A 336 -18.36 13.08 15.40
C VAL A 336 -19.63 13.18 16.24
N ARG A 337 -19.61 12.74 17.51
CA ARG A 337 -20.77 12.82 18.41
C ARG A 337 -21.30 14.25 18.54
N LYS A 338 -20.41 15.23 18.72
CA LYS A 338 -20.77 16.64 18.84
C LYS A 338 -21.42 17.17 17.56
N THR A 339 -20.88 16.83 16.39
CA THR A 339 -21.43 17.26 15.09
C THR A 339 -22.89 16.85 14.93
N PHE A 340 -23.25 15.64 15.34
CA PHE A 340 -24.63 15.16 15.27
C PHE A 340 -25.48 15.58 16.48
N GLN A 341 -24.87 15.80 17.64
CA GLN A 341 -25.58 16.36 18.80
C GLN A 341 -26.10 17.77 18.51
N ASP A 342 -25.36 18.58 17.74
CA ASP A 342 -25.83 19.88 17.24
C ASP A 342 -27.07 19.75 16.31
N LEU A 343 -27.34 18.55 15.80
CA LEU A 343 -28.54 18.18 15.02
C LEU A 343 -29.60 17.43 15.85
N ASP A 344 -29.50 17.41 17.18
CA ASP A 344 -30.39 16.66 18.10
C ASP A 344 -30.43 15.13 17.81
N LEU A 345 -29.29 14.57 17.39
CA LEU A 345 -29.11 13.15 17.07
C LEU A 345 -28.07 12.48 17.98
N ASP A 346 -28.44 11.34 18.55
CA ASP A 346 -27.50 10.41 19.20
C ASP A 346 -26.84 9.54 18.14
N VAL A 347 -25.54 9.73 17.90
CA VAL A 347 -24.80 9.00 16.86
C VAL A 347 -24.82 7.50 17.06
N ASP A 348 -24.63 7.06 18.31
CA ASP A 348 -24.46 5.65 18.63
C ASP A 348 -25.78 4.89 18.47
N ARG A 349 -26.90 5.56 18.79
CA ARG A 349 -28.23 4.91 18.86
C ARG A 349 -29.15 5.25 17.71
N GLU A 350 -29.05 6.43 17.12
CA GLU A 350 -30.00 6.93 16.13
C GLU A 350 -29.38 7.09 14.74
N VAL A 351 -28.05 7.15 14.61
CA VAL A 351 -27.37 7.31 13.32
C VAL A 351 -26.80 5.99 12.83
N PHE A 352 -25.80 5.42 13.50
CA PHE A 352 -25.09 4.25 12.95
C PHE A 352 -25.68 2.89 13.36
N SER A 353 -26.48 2.84 14.43
CA SER A 353 -27.00 1.58 15.01
C SER A 353 -27.77 0.71 14.02
N TRP A 354 -28.55 1.32 13.13
CA TRP A 354 -29.44 0.64 12.19
C TRP A 354 -28.75 0.31 10.86
N MET A 355 -27.52 0.79 10.62
CA MET A 355 -26.79 0.54 9.37
C MET A 355 -26.09 -0.82 9.41
N ASP A 356 -26.87 -1.91 9.48
CA ASP A 356 -26.42 -3.28 9.67
C ASP A 356 -26.33 -4.12 8.38
N GLY A 357 -26.85 -3.61 7.25
CA GLY A 357 -26.79 -4.25 5.94
C GLY A 357 -25.59 -3.84 5.08
N GLU A 358 -25.65 -4.12 3.78
CA GLU A 358 -24.67 -3.59 2.83
C GLU A 358 -24.85 -2.09 2.61
N PHE A 359 -23.75 -1.44 2.23
CA PHE A 359 -23.78 -0.05 1.83
C PHE A 359 -22.91 0.18 0.61
N ALA A 360 -23.24 1.23 -0.14
CA ALA A 360 -22.36 1.80 -1.13
C ALA A 360 -22.47 3.32 -1.13
N ILE A 361 -21.34 3.98 -1.32
CA ILE A 361 -21.22 5.43 -1.46
C ILE A 361 -20.48 5.68 -2.77
N GLY A 362 -20.97 6.61 -3.58
CA GLY A 362 -20.38 6.94 -4.86
C GLY A 362 -20.34 8.45 -5.13
N LEU A 363 -19.28 8.87 -5.79
CA LEU A 363 -19.16 10.19 -6.40
C LEU A 363 -19.43 10.04 -7.90
N ILE A 364 -20.45 10.72 -8.40
CA ILE A 364 -20.98 10.52 -9.76
C ILE A 364 -20.79 11.82 -10.54
N GLU A 365 -20.25 11.71 -11.76
CA GLU A 365 -20.16 12.86 -12.66
C GLU A 365 -21.58 13.31 -13.08
N SER A 366 -21.85 14.61 -12.93
CA SER A 366 -23.09 15.21 -13.45
C SER A 366 -22.92 16.71 -13.65
N ASN A 367 -23.23 17.18 -14.85
CA ASN A 367 -23.16 18.60 -15.22
C ASN A 367 -24.56 19.22 -15.39
N GLU A 368 -25.58 18.63 -14.76
CA GLU A 368 -26.97 19.06 -14.84
C GLU A 368 -27.42 19.82 -13.58
N GLY A 369 -28.46 20.64 -13.70
CA GLY A 369 -29.09 21.34 -12.57
C GLY A 369 -28.10 22.10 -11.66
N ILE A 370 -28.28 21.96 -10.34
CA ILE A 370 -27.38 22.50 -9.30
C ILE A 370 -25.94 21.98 -9.44
N LEU A 371 -25.75 20.79 -10.01
CA LEU A 371 -24.45 20.15 -10.15
C LEU A 371 -23.64 20.72 -11.33
N ALA A 372 -24.22 21.53 -12.22
CA ALA A 372 -23.48 22.14 -13.33
C ALA A 372 -22.24 22.97 -12.88
N GLN A 373 -22.21 23.45 -11.64
CA GLN A 373 -21.08 24.22 -11.08
C GLN A 373 -19.98 23.33 -10.50
N THR A 374 -20.35 22.23 -9.85
CA THR A 374 -19.41 21.29 -9.21
C THR A 374 -19.02 20.14 -10.14
N GLY A 375 -19.83 19.87 -11.16
CA GLY A 375 -19.80 18.74 -12.09
C GLY A 375 -19.83 17.35 -11.47
N VAL A 376 -20.11 17.25 -10.17
CA VAL A 376 -20.20 15.98 -9.44
C VAL A 376 -21.29 16.08 -8.39
N GLY A 377 -21.98 14.98 -8.16
CA GLY A 377 -22.89 14.77 -7.04
C GLY A 377 -22.53 13.50 -6.28
N GLY A 378 -23.12 13.35 -5.09
CA GLY A 378 -22.92 12.18 -4.25
C GLY A 378 -24.16 11.29 -4.25
N ALA A 379 -23.98 9.98 -4.17
CA ALA A 379 -25.05 9.04 -3.92
C ALA A 379 -24.62 8.02 -2.88
N MET A 380 -25.57 7.57 -2.07
CA MET A 380 -25.36 6.46 -1.15
C MET A 380 -26.61 5.59 -1.10
N ILE A 381 -26.39 4.30 -0.90
CA ILE A 381 -27.44 3.31 -0.64
C ILE A 381 -27.04 2.57 0.64
N LEU A 382 -28.00 2.43 1.55
CA LEU A 382 -27.85 1.75 2.83
C LEU A 382 -28.95 0.70 2.96
N GLU A 383 -28.56 -0.56 3.10
CA GLU A 383 -29.46 -1.63 3.49
C GLU A 383 -29.57 -1.70 5.02
N THR A 384 -30.76 -2.04 5.50
CA THR A 384 -31.01 -2.16 6.94
C THR A 384 -32.12 -3.13 7.28
N SER A 385 -31.95 -3.89 8.36
CA SER A 385 -33.03 -4.67 8.96
C SER A 385 -33.97 -3.83 9.85
N ASP A 386 -33.54 -2.62 10.26
CA ASP A 386 -34.28 -1.71 11.15
C ASP A 386 -34.70 -0.41 10.44
N ARG A 387 -35.58 -0.58 9.45
CA ARG A 387 -36.24 0.54 8.76
C ARG A 387 -37.00 1.47 9.71
N PHE A 388 -37.44 1.00 10.87
CA PHE A 388 -38.15 1.84 11.83
C PHE A 388 -37.20 2.87 12.44
N ALA A 389 -36.02 2.46 12.88
CA ALA A 389 -34.96 3.34 13.39
C ALA A 389 -34.47 4.33 12.32
N ALA A 390 -34.22 3.85 11.09
CA ALA A 390 -33.82 4.69 9.97
C ALA A 390 -34.84 5.82 9.70
N ASN A 391 -36.14 5.49 9.65
CA ASN A 391 -37.19 6.49 9.51
C ASN A 391 -37.30 7.44 10.73
N GLY A 392 -36.91 6.99 11.91
CA GLY A 392 -36.77 7.82 13.10
C GLY A 392 -35.74 8.94 12.91
N MET A 393 -34.54 8.57 12.44
CA MET A 393 -33.48 9.52 12.09
C MET A 393 -33.93 10.51 11.00
N LEU A 394 -34.49 10.01 9.90
CA LEU A 394 -34.93 10.85 8.77
C LEU A 394 -35.97 11.90 9.19
N ARG A 395 -36.92 11.54 10.09
CA ARG A 395 -37.90 12.50 10.64
C ARG A 395 -37.25 13.60 11.47
N LYS A 396 -36.22 13.29 12.25
CA LYS A 396 -35.46 14.30 13.01
C LYS A 396 -34.69 15.22 12.07
N LEU A 397 -33.97 14.64 11.10
CA LEU A 397 -33.25 15.40 10.07
C LEU A 397 -34.18 16.34 9.28
N ASN A 398 -35.37 15.88 8.90
CA ASN A 398 -36.38 16.71 8.25
C ASN A 398 -36.76 17.93 9.11
N ARG A 399 -36.99 17.74 10.41
CA ARG A 399 -37.32 18.84 11.33
C ARG A 399 -36.19 19.87 11.39
N VAL A 400 -34.95 19.40 11.56
CA VAL A 400 -33.76 20.27 11.60
C VAL A 400 -33.61 21.04 10.29
N ALA A 401 -33.87 20.40 9.15
CA ALA A 401 -33.83 21.04 7.84
C ALA A 401 -34.92 22.12 7.69
N GLU A 402 -36.16 21.84 8.11
CA GLU A 402 -37.28 22.81 8.06
C GLU A 402 -37.07 24.03 8.97
N GLU A 403 -36.30 23.89 10.05
CA GLU A 403 -35.93 25.00 10.93
C GLU A 403 -34.90 25.94 10.29
N GLN A 404 -34.19 25.52 9.25
CA GLN A 404 -33.21 26.36 8.56
C GLN A 404 -33.91 27.40 7.66
N PRO A 405 -33.59 28.70 7.79
CA PRO A 405 -34.20 29.74 6.96
C PRO A 405 -34.00 29.49 5.47
N GLY A 406 -35.09 29.43 4.71
CA GLY A 406 -35.07 29.25 3.27
C GLY A 406 -34.95 27.79 2.81
N VAL A 407 -34.99 26.81 3.73
CA VAL A 407 -35.10 25.39 3.39
C VAL A 407 -36.57 24.95 3.49
N SER A 408 -37.00 24.09 2.57
CA SER A 408 -38.35 23.49 2.56
C SER A 408 -38.28 22.05 2.06
N LEU A 409 -39.22 21.22 2.52
CA LEU A 409 -39.33 19.83 2.10
C LEU A 409 -40.42 19.67 1.05
N LYS A 410 -40.13 18.86 0.05
CA LYS A 410 -41.07 18.50 -1.00
C LYS A 410 -41.06 17.00 -1.21
N GLU A 411 -42.24 16.39 -1.16
CA GLU A 411 -42.39 15.01 -1.60
C GLU A 411 -42.68 14.96 -3.10
N ARG A 412 -41.95 14.11 -3.81
CA ARG A 412 -42.13 13.84 -5.24
C ARG A 412 -42.23 12.34 -5.46
N GLN A 413 -43.20 11.91 -6.25
CA GLN A 413 -43.29 10.52 -6.70
C GLN A 413 -42.49 10.37 -8.00
N VAL A 414 -41.52 9.45 -8.00
CA VAL A 414 -40.72 9.10 -9.18
C VAL A 414 -40.90 7.60 -9.42
N GLY A 415 -41.64 7.26 -10.47
CA GLY A 415 -42.10 5.89 -10.68
C GLY A 415 -43.00 5.41 -9.53
N LYS A 416 -42.59 4.34 -8.84
CA LYS A 416 -43.30 3.77 -7.68
C LYS A 416 -42.77 4.24 -6.33
N ILE A 417 -41.66 4.96 -6.32
CA ILE A 417 -40.93 5.34 -5.12
C ILE A 417 -41.32 6.76 -4.75
N SER A 418 -41.56 6.99 -3.45
CA SER A 418 -41.75 8.32 -2.89
C SER A 418 -40.39 8.88 -2.48
N VAL A 419 -40.06 10.07 -2.97
CA VAL A 419 -38.79 10.76 -2.69
C VAL A 419 -39.09 12.01 -1.89
N THR A 420 -38.39 12.19 -0.78
CA THR A 420 -38.37 13.45 -0.04
C THR A 420 -37.17 14.27 -0.50
N GLU A 421 -37.43 15.49 -0.98
CA GLU A 421 -36.42 16.42 -1.45
C GLU A 421 -36.30 17.61 -0.50
N TRP A 422 -35.07 17.96 -0.14
CA TRP A 422 -34.77 19.20 0.56
C TRP A 422 -34.42 20.28 -0.46
N GLN A 423 -35.16 21.39 -0.41
CA GLN A 423 -35.06 22.49 -1.34
C GLN A 423 -34.61 23.76 -0.63
N MET A 424 -33.67 24.50 -1.23
CA MET A 424 -33.28 25.82 -0.74
C MET A 424 -33.73 26.92 -1.70
N VAL A 425 -34.30 28.00 -1.16
CA VAL A 425 -34.78 29.16 -1.95
C VAL A 425 -33.66 29.72 -2.81
N GLY A 426 -33.90 29.81 -4.12
CA GLY A 426 -32.94 30.32 -5.11
C GLY A 426 -31.92 29.29 -5.62
N ILE A 427 -31.83 28.11 -4.99
CA ILE A 427 -30.90 27.02 -5.39
C ILE A 427 -31.69 25.83 -5.95
N GLY A 428 -32.85 25.50 -5.39
CA GLY A 428 -33.65 24.33 -5.75
C GLY A 428 -33.36 23.11 -4.86
N SER A 429 -33.74 21.92 -5.31
CA SER A 429 -33.50 20.65 -4.60
C SER A 429 -32.00 20.34 -4.57
N PHE A 430 -31.45 20.10 -3.38
CA PHE A 430 -30.02 19.80 -3.20
C PHE A 430 -29.76 18.43 -2.56
N LEU A 431 -30.74 17.88 -1.83
CA LEU A 431 -30.69 16.54 -1.26
C LEU A 431 -32.01 15.83 -1.55
N GLY A 432 -31.94 14.55 -1.92
CA GLY A 432 -33.11 13.69 -2.07
C GLY A 432 -32.88 12.35 -1.39
N TYR A 433 -33.91 11.78 -0.77
CA TYR A 433 -33.85 10.42 -0.23
C TYR A 433 -35.19 9.69 -0.37
N GLY A 434 -35.13 8.36 -0.35
CA GLY A 434 -36.31 7.50 -0.39
C GLY A 434 -35.94 6.03 -0.23
N TRP A 435 -36.96 5.19 -0.12
CA TRP A 435 -36.77 3.74 -0.04
C TRP A 435 -36.91 3.13 -1.43
N LEU A 436 -35.86 2.44 -1.91
CA LEU A 436 -35.88 1.74 -3.20
C LEU A 436 -36.77 0.49 -3.14
N ASP A 437 -36.78 -0.16 -1.98
CA ASP A 437 -37.52 -1.38 -1.64
C ASP A 437 -37.78 -1.40 -0.11
N ASP A 438 -37.91 -2.59 0.50
CA ASP A 438 -38.32 -2.70 1.90
C ASP A 438 -37.20 -2.41 2.90
N ASP A 439 -35.94 -2.54 2.48
CA ASP A 439 -34.73 -2.48 3.30
C ASP A 439 -33.63 -1.56 2.74
N SER A 440 -33.72 -1.07 1.50
CA SER A 440 -32.71 -0.17 0.92
C SER A 440 -33.14 1.31 0.93
N LEU A 441 -32.46 2.12 1.74
CA LEU A 441 -32.55 3.57 1.72
C LEU A 441 -31.54 4.12 0.72
N PHE A 442 -31.99 4.95 -0.23
CA PHE A 442 -31.07 5.76 -1.05
C PHE A 442 -31.07 7.21 -0.59
N VAL A 443 -29.90 7.85 -0.66
CA VAL A 443 -29.72 9.29 -0.43
C VAL A 443 -28.83 9.83 -1.56
N VAL A 444 -29.21 10.96 -2.12
CA VAL A 444 -28.44 11.64 -3.18
C VAL A 444 -28.25 13.11 -2.85
N LEU A 445 -27.09 13.62 -3.22
CA LEU A 445 -26.69 15.02 -3.16
C LEU A 445 -26.61 15.56 -4.60
N GLY A 446 -27.62 16.35 -4.96
CA GLY A 446 -27.86 16.85 -6.31
C GLY A 446 -29.09 16.22 -6.96
N GLU A 447 -30.07 17.06 -7.29
CA GLU A 447 -31.36 16.65 -7.87
C GLU A 447 -31.27 15.77 -9.12
N PRO A 448 -30.37 16.01 -10.10
CA PRO A 448 -30.27 15.16 -11.29
C PRO A 448 -29.98 13.69 -10.98
N LEU A 449 -29.30 13.41 -9.85
CA LEU A 449 -28.98 12.04 -9.45
C LEU A 449 -30.17 11.26 -8.89
N ILE A 450 -31.27 11.93 -8.50
CA ILE A 450 -32.47 11.25 -8.01
C ILE A 450 -32.98 10.28 -9.08
N GLU A 451 -33.17 10.77 -10.31
CA GLU A 451 -33.70 9.93 -11.38
C GLU A 451 -32.71 8.85 -11.80
N VAL A 452 -31.41 9.20 -11.89
CA VAL A 452 -30.33 8.28 -12.25
C VAL A 452 -30.26 7.09 -11.30
N MET A 453 -30.27 7.33 -9.98
CA MET A 453 -30.15 6.26 -8.97
C MET A 453 -31.43 5.41 -8.86
N MET A 454 -32.57 5.93 -9.31
CA MET A 454 -33.85 5.22 -9.27
C MET A 454 -34.10 4.36 -10.50
N THR A 455 -33.48 4.70 -11.62
CA THR A 455 -33.47 3.85 -12.82
C THR A 455 -32.35 2.84 -12.72
N MET A 456 -32.68 1.56 -12.56
CA MET A 456 -31.68 0.50 -12.69
C MET A 456 -31.17 0.50 -14.14
N SER A 457 -29.96 1.04 -14.36
CA SER A 457 -29.35 1.09 -15.69
C SER A 457 -29.02 -0.32 -16.16
N ASP A 458 -29.35 -0.63 -17.42
CA ASP A 458 -28.88 -1.84 -18.10
C ASP A 458 -27.33 -1.89 -18.17
N ARG A 459 -26.67 -0.74 -17.98
CA ARG A 459 -25.21 -0.58 -17.83
C ARG A 459 -24.90 0.14 -16.51
N GLY A 460 -25.22 -0.50 -15.39
CA GLY A 460 -24.76 -0.08 -14.06
C GLY A 460 -23.25 -0.20 -13.91
N LEU A 461 -22.71 0.27 -12.78
CA LEU A 461 -21.27 0.35 -12.52
C LEU A 461 -20.56 -1.00 -12.68
N ILE A 462 -21.10 -2.06 -12.09
CA ILE A 462 -20.52 -3.42 -12.18
C ILE A 462 -20.44 -3.91 -13.63
N GLY A 463 -21.35 -3.46 -14.49
CA GLY A 463 -21.37 -3.81 -15.92
C GLY A 463 -20.54 -2.90 -16.82
N SER A 464 -19.82 -1.92 -16.26
CA SER A 464 -19.00 -0.99 -17.03
C SER A 464 -17.60 -1.56 -17.28
N ASP A 465 -17.05 -1.30 -18.48
CA ASP A 465 -15.71 -1.77 -18.85
C ASP A 465 -14.63 -1.18 -17.92
N ASP A 466 -14.78 0.09 -17.51
CA ASP A 466 -13.85 0.77 -16.60
C ASP A 466 -13.84 0.12 -15.21
N PHE A 467 -15.01 -0.31 -14.70
CA PHE A 467 -15.08 -0.99 -13.41
C PHE A 467 -14.49 -2.40 -13.48
N GLU A 468 -14.83 -3.16 -14.52
CA GLU A 468 -14.30 -4.52 -14.70
C GLU A 468 -12.77 -4.51 -14.90
N GLU A 469 -12.22 -3.51 -15.59
CA GLU A 469 -10.76 -3.38 -15.75
C GLU A 469 -10.05 -3.14 -14.40
N VAL A 470 -10.66 -2.35 -13.51
CA VAL A 470 -10.06 -1.97 -12.22
C VAL A 470 -10.30 -3.01 -11.12
N VAL A 471 -11.48 -3.64 -11.10
CA VAL A 471 -11.94 -4.51 -10.01
C VAL A 471 -12.07 -5.98 -10.43
N GLY A 472 -12.24 -6.28 -11.71
CA GLY A 472 -12.58 -7.63 -12.19
C GLY A 472 -11.53 -8.71 -11.89
N SER A 473 -10.28 -8.31 -11.64
CA SER A 473 -9.17 -9.19 -11.26
C SER A 473 -8.87 -9.24 -9.76
N LEU A 474 -9.64 -8.50 -8.94
CA LEU A 474 -9.58 -8.56 -7.49
C LEU A 474 -10.44 -9.74 -6.96
N PRO A 475 -10.15 -10.27 -5.76
CA PRO A 475 -10.96 -11.31 -5.13
C PRO A 475 -12.45 -10.96 -5.11
N ARG A 476 -13.33 -11.90 -5.48
CA ARG A 476 -14.80 -11.68 -5.49
C ARG A 476 -15.48 -11.91 -4.14
N SER A 477 -14.89 -12.75 -3.30
CA SER A 477 -15.35 -12.99 -1.93
C SER A 477 -14.54 -12.07 -1.01
N ASN A 478 -15.08 -10.90 -0.69
CA ASN A 478 -14.39 -9.82 -0.01
C ASN A 478 -15.35 -8.97 0.84
N GLN A 479 -14.81 -8.01 1.59
CA GLN A 479 -15.54 -7.10 2.49
C GLN A 479 -16.06 -5.82 1.80
N GLY A 480 -15.93 -5.75 0.49
CA GLY A 480 -16.25 -4.58 -0.34
C GLY A 480 -15.06 -4.15 -1.21
N TYR A 481 -15.33 -3.21 -2.11
CA TYR A 481 -14.37 -2.61 -3.00
C TYR A 481 -14.24 -1.12 -2.75
N PHE A 482 -13.01 -0.62 -2.87
CA PHE A 482 -12.74 0.75 -3.26
C PHE A 482 -12.48 0.78 -4.77
N TYR A 483 -13.15 1.68 -5.47
CA TYR A 483 -12.97 1.92 -6.89
C TYR A 483 -12.78 3.40 -7.14
N LEU A 484 -11.81 3.74 -7.99
CA LEU A 484 -11.53 5.09 -8.44
C LEU A 484 -11.23 5.09 -9.94
N ASN A 485 -12.05 5.78 -10.72
CA ASN A 485 -11.75 6.15 -12.10
C ASN A 485 -10.86 7.39 -12.11
N MET A 486 -9.55 7.17 -12.17
CA MET A 486 -8.58 8.26 -12.13
C MET A 486 -8.64 9.13 -13.39
N GLU A 487 -8.98 8.56 -14.56
CA GLU A 487 -9.13 9.34 -15.80
C GLU A 487 -10.21 10.40 -15.65
N GLN A 488 -11.42 9.99 -15.23
CA GLN A 488 -12.52 10.91 -14.99
C GLN A 488 -12.18 11.92 -13.87
N MET A 489 -11.58 11.46 -12.77
CA MET A 489 -11.16 12.34 -11.68
C MET A 489 -10.15 13.41 -12.11
N MET A 490 -9.19 13.07 -12.97
CA MET A 490 -8.22 14.02 -13.50
C MET A 490 -8.87 15.01 -14.47
N VAL A 491 -9.83 14.57 -15.30
CA VAL A 491 -10.64 15.48 -16.13
C VAL A 491 -11.39 16.48 -15.27
N TRP A 492 -12.08 15.99 -14.23
CA TRP A 492 -12.83 16.82 -13.29
C TRP A 492 -11.93 17.84 -12.57
N ALA A 493 -10.80 17.38 -12.01
CA ALA A 493 -9.87 18.20 -11.25
C ALA A 493 -9.24 19.32 -12.12
N ASN A 494 -8.90 19.00 -13.38
CA ASN A 494 -8.30 19.97 -14.30
C ASN A 494 -9.23 21.12 -14.71
N ARG A 495 -10.55 21.04 -14.43
CA ARG A 495 -11.48 22.16 -14.64
C ARG A 495 -11.24 23.31 -13.67
N TYR A 496 -10.61 23.04 -12.53
CA TYR A 496 -10.43 24.01 -11.47
C TYR A 496 -9.00 24.56 -11.43
N PRO A 497 -8.79 25.88 -11.61
CA PRO A 497 -7.45 26.47 -11.64
C PRO A 497 -6.62 26.23 -10.36
N PHE A 498 -7.28 26.11 -9.19
CA PHE A 498 -6.60 25.87 -7.92
C PHE A 498 -5.88 24.51 -7.87
N VAL A 499 -6.32 23.52 -8.65
CA VAL A 499 -5.68 22.20 -8.70
C VAL A 499 -4.24 22.31 -9.17
N SER A 500 -3.92 23.21 -10.10
CA SER A 500 -2.54 23.45 -10.53
C SER A 500 -1.64 24.05 -9.44
N VAL A 501 -2.23 24.63 -8.38
CA VAL A 501 -1.50 25.19 -7.23
C VAL A 501 -1.22 24.13 -6.19
N VAL A 502 -2.21 23.29 -5.88
CA VAL A 502 -2.08 22.22 -4.86
C VAL A 502 -1.44 20.94 -5.41
N MET A 503 -1.43 20.77 -6.73
CA MET A 503 -0.90 19.59 -7.40
C MET A 503 0.20 19.98 -8.41
N PRO A 504 1.48 19.89 -8.01
CA PRO A 504 2.62 20.14 -8.89
C PRO A 504 2.56 19.32 -10.18
N ARG A 505 3.29 19.76 -11.21
CA ARG A 505 3.28 19.11 -12.53
C ARG A 505 3.68 17.64 -12.47
N ASP A 506 4.68 17.30 -11.66
CA ASP A 506 5.21 15.95 -11.60
C ASP A 506 4.20 14.99 -10.94
N VAL A 507 3.50 15.44 -9.89
CA VAL A 507 2.39 14.71 -9.27
C VAL A 507 1.26 14.49 -10.28
N ARG A 508 0.89 15.53 -11.05
CA ARG A 508 -0.13 15.40 -12.10
C ARG A 508 0.27 14.43 -13.21
N ALA A 509 1.54 14.40 -13.59
CA ALA A 509 2.03 13.45 -14.59
C ALA A 509 1.87 12.00 -14.08
N VAL A 510 2.32 11.74 -12.85
CA VAL A 510 2.18 10.42 -12.22
C VAL A 510 0.71 10.02 -12.09
N LEU A 511 -0.15 10.87 -11.55
CA LEU A 511 -1.59 10.56 -11.44
C LEU A 511 -2.25 10.40 -12.80
N GLY A 512 -1.87 11.20 -13.80
CA GLY A 512 -2.33 11.04 -15.18
C GLY A 512 -1.84 9.78 -15.88
N SER A 513 -0.86 9.06 -15.31
CA SER A 513 -0.44 7.75 -15.78
C SER A 513 -1.24 6.58 -15.21
N ILE A 514 -2.15 6.86 -14.26
CA ILE A 514 -3.03 5.88 -13.65
C ILE A 514 -4.42 6.05 -14.29
N ARG A 515 -5.00 4.97 -14.79
CA ARG A 515 -6.37 4.93 -15.34
C ARG A 515 -7.40 4.72 -14.23
N GLY A 516 -7.10 3.82 -13.32
CA GLY A 516 -7.95 3.57 -12.17
C GLY A 516 -7.24 2.88 -11.02
N ILE A 517 -7.85 2.94 -9.85
CA ILE A 517 -7.36 2.30 -8.63
C ILE A 517 -8.48 1.44 -8.06
N GLY A 518 -8.18 0.17 -7.86
CA GLY A 518 -9.06 -0.80 -7.23
C GLY A 518 -8.40 -1.30 -5.95
N ALA A 519 -9.16 -1.44 -4.88
CA ALA A 519 -8.69 -2.12 -3.68
C ALA A 519 -9.80 -2.93 -3.04
N THR A 520 -9.40 -4.00 -2.36
CA THR A 520 -10.32 -4.89 -1.64
C THR A 520 -9.63 -5.54 -0.46
N ALA A 521 -10.40 -6.00 0.51
CA ALA A 521 -9.91 -6.80 1.62
C ALA A 521 -10.78 -8.04 1.78
N SER A 522 -10.15 -9.20 1.99
CA SER A 522 -10.81 -10.48 2.17
C SER A 522 -10.21 -11.25 3.34
N TRP A 523 -10.92 -12.26 3.81
CA TRP A 523 -10.44 -13.21 4.80
C TRP A 523 -10.38 -14.58 4.13
N SER A 524 -9.20 -15.19 4.07
CA SER A 524 -9.07 -16.57 3.59
C SER A 524 -9.43 -17.58 4.69
N ASP A 525 -9.25 -17.19 5.95
CA ASP A 525 -9.74 -17.87 7.14
C ASP A 525 -9.90 -16.88 8.31
N GLU A 526 -10.20 -17.36 9.53
CA GLU A 526 -10.42 -16.52 10.72
C GLU A 526 -9.14 -15.82 11.26
N LEU A 527 -7.96 -16.21 10.78
CA LEU A 527 -6.64 -15.69 11.19
C LEU A 527 -5.92 -14.94 10.06
N THR A 528 -6.33 -15.10 8.82
CA THR A 528 -5.60 -14.62 7.65
C THR A 528 -6.42 -13.58 6.89
N ASN A 529 -6.00 -12.32 6.99
CA ASN A 529 -6.51 -11.22 6.20
C ASN A 529 -5.65 -11.01 4.96
N GLU A 530 -6.30 -10.71 3.84
CA GLU A 530 -5.64 -10.38 2.59
C GLU A 530 -6.16 -9.04 2.09
N MET A 531 -5.25 -8.14 1.73
CA MET A 531 -5.55 -6.87 1.09
C MET A 531 -4.90 -6.84 -0.28
N GLU A 532 -5.69 -6.52 -1.31
CA GLU A 532 -5.19 -6.34 -2.68
C GLU A 532 -5.48 -4.93 -3.16
N MET A 533 -4.50 -4.34 -3.85
CA MET A 533 -4.63 -3.05 -4.52
C MET A 533 -4.04 -3.16 -5.93
N LEU A 534 -4.78 -2.63 -6.91
CA LEU A 534 -4.39 -2.57 -8.31
C LEU A 534 -4.41 -1.12 -8.77
N TRP A 535 -3.27 -0.65 -9.28
CA TRP A 535 -3.20 0.58 -10.07
C TRP A 535 -3.18 0.18 -11.54
N VAL A 536 -4.31 0.38 -12.23
CA VAL A 536 -4.38 0.22 -13.68
C VAL A 536 -3.62 1.37 -14.31
N LEU A 537 -2.59 1.07 -15.09
CA LEU A 537 -1.72 2.08 -15.67
C LEU A 537 -2.06 2.34 -17.15
N GLN A 538 -1.82 3.55 -17.60
CA GLN A 538 -1.91 3.94 -19.01
C GLN A 538 -0.98 3.07 -19.85
N LYS A 539 -1.49 2.42 -20.89
CA LYS A 539 -0.66 1.70 -21.87
C LYS A 539 -0.01 2.69 -22.84
N GLN A 540 1.15 2.32 -23.36
CA GLN A 540 1.95 3.13 -24.28
C GLN A 540 1.25 3.54 -25.57
#